data_AF-A0A0F7VR94-F1
#
_entry.id   AF-A0A0F7VR94-F1
#
_cell.length_a   1.000
_cell.length_b   1.000
_cell.length_c   1.000
_cell.angle_alpha   90.00
_cell.angle_beta   90.00
_cell.angle_gamma   90.00
#
_symmetry.space_group_name_H-M   'P 1'
#
loop_
_entity.id
_entity.type
_entity.pdbx_description
1 polymer ?
#
loop_
_entity_poly.entity_id
_entity_poly.type
_entity_poly.pdbx_seq_one_letter_code
_entity_poly.pdbx_strand_id
1 'polypeptide(L)'
;MNLDDLAGRLERAADQIGPVTERRIRAVGAAGVARIRQNASGRPGPNVITGQYRASWRAVAERIPHGAECTIGTNAPQGRRLEFGFWDMTDSIGRHFFQPPFPHVQPALGFIEDTLHEQMRAAVRELFE
;
A
#
# COMPACT_ATOMS: atom_id res chain seq x y z
N MET A 1 15.53 37.03 -1.58
CA MET A 1 15.91 36.03 -0.56
C MET A 1 17.37 36.26 -0.23
N ASN A 2 17.69 36.62 1.01
CA ASN A 2 19.08 36.68 1.47
C ASN A 2 19.50 35.28 1.98
N LEU A 3 20.78 35.09 2.29
CA LEU A 3 21.32 33.80 2.74
C LEU A 3 20.72 33.35 4.09
N ASP A 4 20.43 34.28 4.99
CA ASP A 4 19.87 33.98 6.31
C ASP A 4 18.42 33.46 6.22
N ASP A 5 17.62 34.04 5.31
CA ASP A 5 16.26 33.60 5.02
C ASP A 5 16.24 32.19 4.40
N LEU A 6 17.20 31.90 3.52
CA LEU A 6 17.37 30.54 2.98
C LEU A 6 17.76 29.54 4.09
N ALA A 7 18.75 29.87 4.93
CA ALA A 7 19.17 29.02 6.03
C ALA A 7 18.02 28.70 6.99
N GLY A 8 17.25 29.71 7.40
CA GLY A 8 16.09 29.54 8.26
C GLY A 8 14.94 28.75 7.62
N ARG A 9 14.82 28.72 6.29
CA ARG A 9 13.88 27.82 5.58
C ARG A 9 14.37 26.38 5.61
N LEU A 10 15.66 26.15 5.39
CA LEU A 10 16.25 24.80 5.41
C LEU A 10 16.17 24.17 6.80
N GLU A 11 16.42 24.92 7.87
CA GLU A 11 16.30 24.43 9.25
C GLU A 11 14.86 24.01 9.57
N ARG A 12 13.88 24.87 9.25
CA ARG A 12 12.46 24.53 9.41
C ARG A 12 12.06 23.30 8.59
N ALA A 13 12.53 23.21 7.35
CA ALA A 13 12.27 22.04 6.51
C ALA A 13 12.86 20.75 7.13
N ALA A 14 14.06 20.83 7.70
CA ALA A 14 14.71 19.69 8.38
C ALA A 14 13.90 19.21 9.59
N ASP A 15 13.32 20.12 10.37
CA ASP A 15 12.46 19.77 11.51
C ASP A 15 11.13 19.14 11.08
N GLN A 16 10.60 19.55 9.93
CA GLN A 16 9.28 19.13 9.44
C GLN A 16 9.30 17.91 8.51
N ILE A 17 10.46 17.53 7.97
CA ILE A 17 10.56 16.46 6.96
C ILE A 17 9.97 15.13 7.45
N GLY A 18 10.22 14.74 8.71
CA GLY A 18 9.70 13.50 9.28
C GLY A 18 8.18 13.50 9.39
N PRO A 19 7.56 14.43 10.14
CA PRO A 19 6.11 14.52 10.26
C PRO A 19 5.37 14.67 8.93
N VAL A 20 5.90 15.46 7.99
CA VAL A 20 5.30 15.64 6.65
C VAL A 20 5.36 14.33 5.87
N THR A 21 6.53 13.68 5.82
CA THR A 21 6.69 12.41 5.08
C THR A 21 5.81 11.31 5.66
N GLU A 22 5.73 11.17 6.99
CA GLU A 22 4.86 10.18 7.63
C GLU A 22 3.40 10.35 7.26
N ARG A 23 2.88 11.58 7.34
CA ARG A 23 1.49 11.89 6.99
C ARG A 23 1.19 11.51 5.55
N ARG A 24 2.12 11.82 4.63
CA ARG A 24 2.01 11.52 3.20
C ARG A 24 2.03 10.01 2.94
N ILE A 25 2.96 9.27 3.55
CA ILE A 25 3.06 7.81 3.44
C ILE A 25 1.82 7.10 4.01
N ARG A 26 1.26 7.58 5.13
CA ARG A 26 0.01 7.04 5.68
C ARG A 26 -1.17 7.22 4.70
N ALA A 27 -1.21 8.35 4.00
CA ALA A 27 -2.23 8.59 2.96
C ALA A 27 -2.06 7.63 1.77
N VAL A 28 -0.83 7.41 1.30
CA VAL A 28 -0.51 6.43 0.26
C VAL A 28 -0.97 5.02 0.68
N GLY A 29 -0.65 4.60 1.90
CA GLY A 29 -1.06 3.32 2.44
C GLY A 29 -2.59 3.14 2.47
N ALA A 30 -3.32 4.16 2.91
CA ALA A 30 -4.78 4.15 2.92
C ALA A 30 -5.37 4.04 1.50
N ALA A 31 -4.84 4.80 0.55
CA ALA A 31 -5.25 4.75 -0.85
C ALA A 31 -4.96 3.37 -1.48
N GLY A 32 -3.78 2.81 -1.22
CA GLY A 32 -3.40 1.47 -1.69
C GLY A 32 -4.31 0.37 -1.16
N VAL A 33 -4.64 0.39 0.14
CA VAL A 33 -5.63 -0.54 0.73
C VAL A 33 -6.99 -0.39 0.06
N ALA A 34 -7.46 0.84 -0.18
CA ALA A 34 -8.74 1.07 -0.84
C ALA A 34 -8.75 0.49 -2.26
N ARG A 35 -7.65 0.67 -3.02
CA ARG A 35 -7.51 0.13 -4.38
C ARG A 35 -7.49 -1.40 -4.40
N ILE A 36 -6.73 -2.04 -3.52
CA ILE A 36 -6.70 -3.52 -3.40
C ILE A 36 -8.09 -4.06 -3.04
N ARG A 37 -8.78 -3.41 -2.10
CA ARG A 37 -10.15 -3.78 -1.70
C ARG A 37 -11.16 -3.63 -2.84
N GLN A 38 -10.97 -2.65 -3.71
CA GLN A 38 -11.79 -2.48 -4.91
C GLN A 38 -11.54 -3.64 -5.89
N ASN A 39 -10.28 -3.98 -6.15
CA ASN A 39 -9.91 -5.10 -7.01
C ASN A 39 -10.49 -6.44 -6.49
N ALA A 40 -10.53 -6.61 -5.16
CA ALA A 40 -11.12 -7.80 -4.52
C ALA A 40 -12.67 -7.86 -4.56
N SER A 41 -13.36 -6.77 -4.92
CA SER A 41 -14.84 -6.71 -4.89
C SER A 41 -15.55 -7.10 -6.20
N GLY A 42 -14.82 -7.29 -7.29
CA GLY A 42 -15.39 -7.32 -8.64
C GLY A 42 -15.85 -8.68 -9.18
N ARG A 43 -15.99 -9.74 -8.37
CA ARG A 43 -16.22 -11.08 -8.91
C ARG A 43 -17.66 -11.60 -8.72
N PRO A 44 -18.46 -11.73 -9.79
CA PRO A 44 -19.75 -12.42 -9.74
C PRO A 44 -19.52 -13.93 -9.63
N GLY A 45 -20.17 -14.57 -8.67
CA GLY A 45 -20.17 -16.03 -8.51
C GLY A 45 -20.55 -16.45 -7.10
N PRO A 46 -20.93 -17.72 -6.87
CA PRO A 46 -21.36 -18.23 -5.56
C PRO A 46 -20.28 -18.15 -4.47
N ASN A 47 -19.03 -17.88 -4.84
CA ASN A 47 -17.88 -17.66 -3.97
C ASN A 47 -17.37 -16.22 -4.06
N VAL A 48 -18.26 -15.22 -3.90
CA VAL A 48 -17.82 -13.83 -3.67
C VAL A 48 -16.81 -13.87 -2.52
N ILE A 49 -15.63 -13.32 -2.76
CA ILE A 49 -14.62 -13.12 -1.72
C ILE A 49 -15.32 -12.37 -0.58
N THR A 50 -15.57 -13.07 0.52
CA THR A 50 -16.42 -12.57 1.60
C THR A 50 -15.91 -11.20 2.08
N GLY A 51 -16.81 -10.34 2.55
CA GLY A 51 -16.44 -9.03 3.07
C GLY A 51 -15.31 -9.08 4.11
N GLN A 52 -15.13 -10.21 4.80
CA GLN A 52 -14.03 -10.46 5.74
C GLN A 52 -12.65 -10.43 5.08
N TYR A 53 -12.44 -11.07 3.93
CA TYR A 53 -11.13 -10.99 3.25
C TYR A 53 -10.86 -9.57 2.76
N ARG A 54 -11.85 -8.90 2.17
CA ARG A 54 -11.71 -7.50 1.77
C ARG A 54 -11.35 -6.61 2.98
N ALA A 55 -12.03 -6.79 4.10
CA ALA A 55 -11.76 -6.07 5.34
C ALA A 55 -10.40 -6.41 5.97
N SER A 56 -9.83 -7.58 5.67
CA SER A 56 -8.55 -8.03 6.23
C SER A 56 -7.33 -7.27 5.72
N TRP A 57 -7.44 -6.60 4.57
CA TRP A 57 -6.36 -5.76 4.03
C TRP A 57 -6.15 -4.52 4.89
N ARG A 58 -4.90 -4.28 5.28
CA ARG A 58 -4.49 -3.19 6.17
C ARG A 58 -3.18 -2.59 5.72
N ALA A 59 -2.99 -1.33 6.06
CA ALA A 59 -1.74 -0.60 5.93
C ALA A 59 -1.18 -0.39 7.34
N VAL A 60 0.08 -0.74 7.53
CA VAL A 60 0.84 -0.44 8.75
C VAL A 60 1.92 0.56 8.33
N ALA A 61 1.86 1.76 8.88
CA ALA A 61 2.84 2.80 8.61
C ALA A 61 3.75 2.95 9.83
N GLU A 62 5.05 3.02 9.58
CA GLU A 62 6.08 3.15 10.60
C GLU A 62 6.96 4.36 10.27
N ARG A 63 7.32 5.13 11.31
CA ARG A 63 8.22 6.26 11.16
C ARG A 63 9.66 5.75 11.20
N ILE A 64 10.47 6.24 10.26
CA ILE A 64 11.93 6.08 10.27
C ILE A 64 12.59 7.46 10.38
N PRO A 65 13.87 7.57 10.77
CA PRO A 65 14.55 8.86 10.80
C PRO A 65 14.41 9.58 9.46
N HIS A 66 13.86 10.80 9.49
CA HIS A 66 13.60 11.66 8.33
C HIS A 66 12.71 11.04 7.23
N GLY A 67 11.90 10.02 7.56
CA GLY A 67 11.04 9.37 6.58
C GLY A 67 9.95 8.51 7.19
N ALA A 68 9.28 7.73 6.36
CA ALA A 68 8.31 6.73 6.79
C ALA A 68 8.22 5.58 5.80
N GLU A 69 7.88 4.41 6.32
CA GLU A 69 7.58 3.21 5.57
C GLU A 69 6.09 2.87 5.71
N CYS A 70 5.50 2.23 4.70
CA CYS A 70 4.20 1.61 4.85
C CYS A 70 4.17 0.20 4.22
N THR A 71 3.85 -0.79 5.04
CA THR A 71 3.58 -2.15 4.60
C THR A 71 2.07 -2.34 4.43
N ILE A 72 1.66 -2.81 3.26
CA ILE A 72 0.26 -3.17 2.96
C ILE A 72 0.15 -4.70 2.86
N GLY A 73 -0.79 -5.28 3.61
CA GLY A 73 -0.93 -6.74 3.65
C GLY A 73 -2.26 -7.23 4.19
N THR A 74 -2.44 -8.55 4.15
CA THR A 74 -3.55 -9.27 4.76
C THR A 74 -3.03 -10.42 5.60
N ASN A 75 -3.65 -10.62 6.77
CA ASN A 75 -3.41 -11.78 7.64
C ASN A 75 -4.43 -12.91 7.40
N ALA A 76 -5.30 -12.79 6.38
CA ALA A 76 -6.25 -13.83 6.07
C ALA A 76 -5.51 -15.10 5.60
N PRO A 77 -5.74 -16.28 6.21
CA PRO A 77 -5.03 -17.52 5.85
C PRO A 77 -5.14 -17.87 4.36
N GLN A 78 -6.30 -17.59 3.76
CA GLN A 78 -6.56 -17.83 2.35
C GLN A 78 -5.93 -16.78 1.40
N GLY A 79 -5.30 -15.73 1.91
CA GLY A 79 -4.82 -14.61 1.08
C GLY A 79 -3.78 -15.02 0.05
N ARG A 80 -2.76 -15.79 0.44
CA ARG A 80 -1.77 -16.32 -0.50
C ARG A 80 -2.41 -17.20 -1.58
N ARG A 81 -3.35 -18.05 -1.17
CA ARG A 81 -4.09 -18.92 -2.09
C ARG A 81 -4.92 -18.13 -3.10
N LEU A 82 -5.49 -16.99 -2.69
CA LEU A 82 -6.25 -16.13 -3.59
C LEU A 82 -5.33 -15.37 -4.55
N GLU A 83 -4.24 -14.76 -4.05
CA GLU A 83 -3.30 -14.01 -4.89
C GLU A 83 -2.57 -14.90 -5.90
N PHE A 84 -2.10 -16.08 -5.49
CA PHE A 84 -1.20 -16.92 -6.29
C PHE A 84 -1.85 -18.16 -6.91
N GLY A 85 -3.00 -18.60 -6.40
CA GLY A 85 -3.64 -19.84 -6.85
C GLY A 85 -2.85 -21.11 -6.52
N PHE A 86 -3.39 -22.24 -6.97
CA PHE A 86 -2.79 -23.57 -6.95
C PHE A 86 -3.24 -24.28 -8.23
N TRP A 87 -2.54 -24.00 -9.33
CA TRP A 87 -2.88 -24.55 -10.63
C TRP A 87 -2.10 -25.82 -10.90
N ASP A 88 -2.80 -26.93 -11.15
CA ASP A 88 -2.21 -28.22 -11.47
C ASP A 88 -1.24 -28.73 -10.37
N MET A 89 -1.70 -28.61 -9.12
CA MET A 89 -0.90 -28.98 -7.93
C MET A 89 -1.59 -30.04 -7.10
N THR A 90 -0.80 -30.96 -6.55
CA THR A 90 -1.25 -31.96 -5.58
C THR A 90 -0.70 -31.61 -4.20
N ASP A 91 -1.57 -31.58 -3.18
CA ASP A 91 -1.11 -31.36 -1.81
C ASP A 91 -0.53 -32.64 -1.16
N SER A 92 0.04 -32.49 0.04
CA SER A 92 0.68 -33.61 0.76
C SER A 92 -0.28 -34.75 1.13
N ILE A 93 -1.60 -34.55 1.05
CA ILE A 93 -2.62 -35.57 1.31
C ILE A 93 -3.29 -36.07 0.02
N GLY A 94 -2.76 -35.73 -1.15
CA GLY A 94 -3.16 -36.26 -2.46
C GLY A 94 -4.33 -35.53 -3.13
N ARG A 95 -4.79 -34.39 -2.61
CA ARG A 95 -5.84 -33.60 -3.28
C ARG A 95 -5.25 -32.81 -4.44
N HIS A 96 -5.90 -32.90 -5.60
CA HIS A 96 -5.51 -32.18 -6.80
C HIS A 96 -6.29 -30.87 -6.96
N PHE A 97 -5.59 -29.77 -7.22
CA PHE A 97 -6.18 -28.43 -7.34
C PHE A 97 -5.96 -27.83 -8.73
N PHE A 98 -7.01 -27.18 -9.23
CA PHE A 98 -7.01 -26.37 -10.44
C PHE A 98 -7.54 -24.98 -10.12
N GLN A 99 -6.96 -24.33 -9.10
CA GLN A 99 -7.38 -22.99 -8.73
C GLN A 99 -6.46 -21.96 -9.41
N PRO A 100 -6.96 -21.13 -10.35
CA PRO A 100 -6.15 -20.07 -10.92
C PRO A 100 -5.84 -18.95 -9.92
N PRO A 101 -4.79 -18.14 -10.15
CA PRO A 101 -4.50 -16.95 -9.36
C PRO A 101 -5.56 -15.87 -9.56
N PHE A 102 -5.88 -15.16 -8.48
CA PHE A 102 -6.74 -13.99 -8.47
C PHE A 102 -5.98 -12.82 -7.85
N PRO A 103 -5.05 -12.20 -8.60
CA PRO A 103 -4.21 -11.15 -8.08
C PRO A 103 -5.02 -9.87 -7.84
N HIS A 104 -4.97 -9.34 -6.62
CA HIS A 104 -5.57 -8.05 -6.27
C HIS A 104 -4.49 -6.99 -6.04
N VAL A 105 -3.30 -7.42 -5.61
CA VAL A 105 -2.16 -6.54 -5.32
C VAL A 105 -1.47 -6.08 -6.58
N GLN A 106 -1.10 -7.01 -7.47
CA GLN A 106 -0.40 -6.68 -8.73
C GLN A 106 -1.11 -5.58 -9.54
N PRO A 107 -2.43 -5.64 -9.79
CA PRO A 107 -3.12 -4.57 -10.53
C PRO A 107 -3.24 -3.24 -9.75
N ALA A 108 -2.93 -3.21 -8.45
CA ALA A 108 -2.89 -1.99 -7.66
C ALA A 108 -1.50 -1.33 -7.64
N LEU A 109 -0.42 -2.03 -8.01
CA LEU A 109 0.95 -1.54 -7.83
C LEU A 109 1.21 -0.23 -8.56
N GLY A 110 0.83 -0.12 -9.84
CA GLY A 110 1.04 1.12 -10.59
C GLY A 110 0.32 2.32 -9.98
N PHE A 111 -0.93 2.14 -9.52
CA PHE A 111 -1.68 3.19 -8.81
C PHE A 111 -1.01 3.60 -7.49
N ILE A 112 -0.50 2.64 -6.73
CA ILE A 112 0.21 2.89 -5.47
C ILE A 112 1.50 3.66 -5.73
N GLU A 113 2.26 3.27 -6.74
CA GLU A 113 3.50 3.93 -7.16
C GLU A 113 3.25 5.38 -7.60
N ASP A 114 2.24 5.61 -8.45
CA ASP A 114 1.87 6.95 -8.89
C ASP A 114 1.43 7.84 -7.72
N THR A 115 0.62 7.30 -6.81
CA THR A 115 0.17 8.00 -5.61
C THR A 115 1.35 8.33 -4.70
N LEU A 116 2.31 7.41 -4.55
CA LEU A 116 3.54 7.64 -3.78
C LEU A 116 4.34 8.80 -4.36
N HIS A 117 4.61 8.79 -5.67
CA HIS A 117 5.33 9.86 -6.33
C HIS A 117 4.62 11.21 -6.22
N GLU A 118 3.29 11.23 -6.37
CA GLU A 118 2.50 12.45 -6.18
C GLU A 118 2.62 12.99 -4.76
N GLN A 119 2.45 12.14 -3.74
CA GLN A 119 2.53 12.56 -2.34
C GLN A 119 3.94 13.00 -1.93
N MET A 120 5.00 12.40 -2.49
CA MET A 120 6.36 12.85 -2.25
C MET A 120 6.65 14.20 -2.91
N ARG A 121 6.17 14.44 -4.13
CA ARG A 121 6.25 15.79 -4.75
C ARG A 121 5.50 16.83 -3.92
N ALA A 122 4.33 16.49 -3.39
CA ALA A 122 3.57 17.38 -2.51
C ALA A 122 4.31 17.65 -1.19
N ALA A 123 5.01 16.66 -0.63
CA ALA A 123 5.85 16.83 0.55
C ALA A 123 6.99 17.82 0.31
N VAL A 124 7.70 17.67 -0.82
CA VAL A 124 8.79 18.59 -1.20
C VAL A 124 8.27 20.01 -1.36
N ARG A 125 7.15 20.21 -2.05
CA ARG A 125 6.55 21.56 -2.17
C ARG A 125 6.19 22.14 -0.81
N GLU A 126 5.54 21.37 0.05
CA GLU A 126 5.14 21.83 1.39
C GLU A 126 6.33 22.23 2.29
N LEU A 127 7.47 21.56 2.15
CA LEU A 127 8.66 21.85 2.95
C LEU A 127 9.45 23.08 2.45
N PHE A 128 9.36 23.38 1.15
CA PHE A 128 10.21 24.38 0.48
C PHE A 128 9.45 25.54 -0.17
N GLU A 129 8.13 25.62 0.00
CA GLU A 129 7.31 26.81 -0.30
C GLU A 129 7.11 27.60 1.00
#